data_AF-A0A6I5RT53-F1
#
_entry.id   AF-A0A6I5RT53-F1
#
_cell.length_a   1.000
_cell.length_b   1.000
_cell.length_c   1.000
_cell.angle_alpha   90.00
_cell.angle_beta   90.00
_cell.angle_gamma   90.00
#
_symmetry.space_group_name_H-M   'P 1'
#
loop_
_entity.id
_entity.type
_entity.pdbx_description
1 polymer ?
#
loop_
_entity_poly.entity_id
_entity_poly.type
_entity_poly.pdbx_seq_one_letter_code
_entity_poly.pdbx_strand_id
1 'polypeptide(L)' 'MTRAQVRRRLSIAWWQHLLIALVPVFVFNWAFGDREALLPILAMPMFIVSVSSMFLSLPRFGAYKHGLIATEKA' A
#
# COMPACT_ATOMS: atom_id res chain seq x y z
N MET A 1 -16.70 -15.53 -15.86
CA MET A 1 -16.15 -14.20 -16.25
C MET A 1 -15.40 -14.35 -17.55
N THR A 2 -15.63 -13.48 -18.53
CA THR A 2 -14.84 -13.47 -19.79
C THR A 2 -13.54 -12.69 -19.58
N ARG A 3 -12.49 -13.00 -20.36
CA ARG A 3 -11.18 -12.32 -20.26
C ARG A 3 -11.31 -10.78 -20.38
N ALA A 4 -12.26 -10.30 -21.19
CA ALA A 4 -12.54 -8.87 -21.35
C ALA A 4 -13.11 -8.23 -20.06
N GLN A 5 -14.00 -8.93 -19.35
CA GLN A 5 -14.55 -8.45 -18.07
C GLN A 5 -13.47 -8.37 -16.98
N VAL A 6 -12.55 -9.34 -16.95
CA VAL A 6 -11.42 -9.36 -16.00
C VAL A 6 -10.48 -8.18 -16.27
N ARG A 7 -10.10 -7.94 -17.53
CA ARG A 7 -9.27 -6.81 -17.94
C ARG A 7 -9.88 -5.47 -17.50
N ARG A 8 -11.19 -5.26 -17.74
CA ARG A 8 -11.88 -4.03 -17.32
C ARG A 8 -11.85 -3.83 -15.80
N ARG A 9 -12.07 -4.89 -15.02
CA ARG A 9 -11.99 -4.83 -13.55
C ARG A 9 -10.57 -4.50 -13.07
N LEU A 10 -9.55 -5.12 -13.66
CA LEU A 10 -8.15 -4.82 -13.34
C LEU A 10 -7.78 -3.37 -13.66
N SER A 11 -8.22 -2.83 -14.80
CA SER A 11 -7.97 -1.42 -15.14
C SER A 11 -8.59 -0.47 -14.11
N ILE A 12 -9.82 -0.74 -13.66
CA ILE A 12 -10.47 0.08 -12.62
C ILE A 12 -9.74 -0.07 -11.28
N ALA A 13 -9.42 -1.30 -10.88
CA ALA A 13 -8.71 -1.58 -9.64
C ALA A 13 -7.32 -0.92 -9.61
N TRP A 14 -6.64 -0.86 -10.75
CA TRP A 14 -5.35 -0.17 -10.88
C TRP A 14 -5.49 1.33 -10.63
N TRP A 15 -6.47 1.99 -11.23
CA TRP A 15 -6.73 3.42 -10.98
C TRP A 15 -7.11 3.69 -9.52
N GLN A 16 -7.92 2.82 -8.91
CA GLN A 16 -8.26 2.93 -7.49
C GLN A 16 -7.02 2.78 -6.61
N HIS A 17 -6.16 1.80 -6.91
CA HIS A 17 -4.92 1.59 -6.17
C HIS A 17 -3.97 2.79 -6.31
N LEU A 18 -3.86 3.36 -7.52
CA LEU A 18 -3.06 4.56 -7.78
C LEU A 18 -3.55 5.75 -6.95
N LEU A 19 -4.87 5.99 -6.90
CA LEU A 19 -5.44 7.04 -6.07
C LEU A 19 -5.17 6.80 -4.58
N ILE A 20 -5.39 5.58 -4.10
CA ILE A 20 -5.12 5.21 -2.70
C ILE A 20 -3.64 5.40 -2.34
N ALA A 21 -2.73 5.08 -3.26
CA ALA A 21 -1.29 5.26 -3.05
C ALA A 21 -0.87 6.74 -3.05
N LEU A 22 -1.50 7.57 -3.87
CA LEU A 22 -1.14 9.00 -4.00
C LEU A 22 -1.76 9.89 -2.93
N VAL A 23 -2.98 9.59 -2.47
CA VAL A 23 -3.72 10.42 -1.50
C VAL A 23 -2.89 10.76 -0.24
N PRO A 24 -2.23 9.79 0.43
CA PRO A 24 -1.43 10.10 1.61
C PRO A 24 -0.33 11.11 1.30
N VAL A 25 0.38 10.97 0.18
CA VAL A 25 1.48 11.86 -0.21
C VAL A 25 1.00 13.31 -0.33
N PHE A 26 -0.14 13.53 -1.00
CA PHE A 26 -0.72 14.87 -1.14
C PHE A 26 -1.21 15.43 0.19
N VAL A 27 -1.84 14.61 1.04
CA VAL A 27 -2.32 15.04 2.36
C VAL A 27 -1.16 15.43 3.27
N PHE A 28 -0.07 14.65 3.29
CA PHE A 28 1.13 14.97 4.08
C PHE A 28 1.83 16.21 3.56
N ASN A 29 1.95 16.38 2.24
CA ASN A 29 2.53 17.59 1.66
C ASN A 29 1.72 18.84 2.02
N TRP A 30 0.39 18.77 1.95
CA TRP A 30 -0.48 19.89 2.35
C TRP A 30 -0.40 20.19 3.85
N ALA A 31 -0.38 19.17 4.71
CA ALA A 31 -0.39 19.35 6.16
C ALA A 31 0.97 19.83 6.73
N PHE A 32 2.09 19.41 6.12
CA PHE A 32 3.43 19.56 6.71
C PHE A 32 4.48 20.21 5.79
N GLY A 33 4.16 20.50 4.51
CA GLY A 33 5.12 20.99 3.52
C GLY A 33 5.88 22.25 3.90
N ASP A 34 5.23 23.19 4.60
CA ASP A 34 5.84 24.47 5.04
C ASP A 34 6.23 24.49 6.53
N ARG A 35 6.14 23.36 7.24
CA ARG A 35 6.31 23.30 8.70
C ARG A 35 7.64 22.68 9.12
N GLU A 36 8.75 23.32 8.74
CA GLU A 36 10.12 22.85 9.06
C GLU A 36 10.34 22.57 10.55
N ALA A 37 9.71 23.32 11.45
CA ALA A 37 9.87 23.16 12.90
C ALA A 37 9.14 21.94 13.50
N LEU A 38 8.12 21.39 12.84
CA LEU A 38 7.36 20.21 13.34
C LEU A 38 7.87 18.89 12.78
N LEU A 39 8.62 18.93 11.67
CA LEU A 39 9.19 17.75 11.02
C LEU A 39 10.06 16.89 11.96
N PRO A 40 10.93 17.44 12.84
CA PRO A 40 11.81 16.62 13.68
C PRO A 40 11.05 15.78 14.71
N ILE A 41 9.98 16.34 15.30
CA ILE A 41 9.16 15.65 16.32
C ILE A 41 8.28 14.59 15.65
N LEU A 42 7.76 14.87 14.46
CA LEU A 42 6.86 13.97 13.74
C LEU A 42 7.60 12.89 12.96
N ALA A 43 8.89 13.08 12.64
CA ALA A 43 9.71 12.12 11.90
C ALA A 43 9.74 10.75 12.59
N MET A 44 9.99 10.71 13.90
CA MET A 44 10.12 9.44 14.63
C MET A 44 8.79 8.66 14.71
N PRO A 45 7.64 9.26 15.07
CA PRO A 45 6.33 8.61 14.97
C PRO A 45 5.97 8.14 13.56
N MET A 46 6.20 8.97 12.53
CA MET A 46 5.89 8.63 11.14
C MET A 46 6.74 7.46 10.64
N PHE A 47 8.01 7.43 11.01
CA PHE A 47 8.89 6.31 10.74
C PHE A 47 8.36 5.02 11.38
N ILE A 48 8.01 5.06 12.67
CA ILE A 48 7.48 3.89 13.39
C ILE A 48 6.17 3.39 12.74
N VAL A 49 5.23 4.29 12.44
CA VAL A 49 3.97 3.94 11.77
C VAL A 49 4.24 3.31 10.40
N SER A 50 5.13 3.91 9.61
CA SER A 50 5.47 3.43 8.26
C SER A 50 6.10 2.04 8.32
N VAL A 51 7.12 1.85 9.15
CA VAL A 51 7.80 0.55 9.33
C VAL A 51 6.82 -0.50 9.86
N SER A 52 6.02 -0.15 10.87
CA SER A 52 5.04 -1.07 11.45
C SER A 52 3.97 -1.50 10.44
N SER A 53 3.59 -0.61 9.51
CA SER A 53 2.62 -0.93 8.46
C SER A 53 3.07 -2.07 7.54
N MET A 54 4.38 -2.21 7.30
CA MET A 54 4.93 -3.33 6.53
C MET A 54 4.58 -4.67 7.19
N PHE A 55 4.52 -4.70 8.53
CA PHE A 55 4.24 -5.91 9.29
C PHE A 55 2.77 -6.32 9.33
N LEU A 56 1.84 -5.38 9.09
CA LEU A 56 0.41 -5.68 8.98
C LEU A 56 0.09 -6.61 7.79
N SER A 57 0.99 -6.67 6.81
CA SER A 57 0.84 -7.53 5.63
C SER A 57 1.38 -8.95 5.81
N LEU A 58 2.20 -9.23 6.84
CA LEU A 58 2.90 -10.52 7.01
C LEU A 58 1.97 -11.73 7.01
N PRO A 59 0.82 -11.74 7.72
CA PRO A 59 -0.08 -12.89 7.72
C PRO A 59 -0.64 -13.19 6.33
N ARG A 60 -0.97 -12.15 5.56
CA ARG A 60 -1.48 -12.29 4.19
C ARG A 60 -0.38 -12.76 3.24
N PHE A 61 0.84 -12.24 3.40
CA PHE A 61 2.00 -12.67 2.63
C PHE A 61 2.35 -14.14 2.87
N GLY A 62 2.28 -14.60 4.12
CA GLY A 62 2.48 -16.00 4.48
C GLY A 62 1.48 -16.93 3.80
N ALA A 63 0.19 -16.59 3.81
CA ALA A 63 -0.85 -17.36 3.13
C ALA A 63 -0.64 -17.38 1.61
N TYR A 64 -0.34 -16.23 1.00
CA TYR A 64 -0.03 -16.12 -0.43
C TYR A 64 1.15 -17.00 -0.82
N LYS A 65 2.26 -16.96 -0.06
CA LYS A 65 3.45 -17.79 -0.30
C LYS A 65 3.12 -19.28 -0.27
N HIS A 66 2.34 -19.74 0.71
CA HIS A 66 1.93 -21.16 0.78
C HIS A 66 1.06 -21.56 -0.41
N GLY A 67 0.13 -20.70 -0.84
CA GLY A 67 -0.67 -20.93 -2.03
C GLY A 67 0.18 -21.03 -3.31
N LEU A 68 1.16 -20.14 -3.47
CA LEU A 68 2.08 -20.15 -4.61
C LEU A 68 2.90 -21.46 -4.68
N ILE A 69 3.44 -21.91 -3.55
CA ILE A 69 4.17 -23.18 -3.45
C ILE A 69 3.25 -24.36 -3.78
N ALA A 70 1.99 -24.33 -3.33
CA ALA A 70 1.02 -25.38 -3.63
C ALA A 70 0.69 -25.46 -5.13
N THR A 71 0.59 -24.31 -5.81
CA THR A 71 0.39 -24.28 -7.27
C THR A 71 1.60 -24.74 -8.08
N GLU A 72 2.82 -24.56 -7.57
CA GLU A 72 4.03 -25.04 -8.25
C GLU A 72 4.22 -26.57 -8.10
N LYS A 73 3.65 -27.16 -7.04
CA LYS A 73 3.72 -28.61 -6.76
C LYS A 73 2.63 -29.45 -7.43
N ALA A 74 1.63 -28.82 -8.05
CA ALA A 74 0.49 -29.47 -8.70
C ALA A 74 0.71 -29.57 -10.23
#